data_AF-A0A7M7M718-F1
#
_entry.id   AF-A0A7M7M718-F1
#
_cell.length_a   1.000
_cell.length_b   1.000
_cell.length_c   1.000
_cell.angle_alpha   90.00
_cell.angle_beta   90.00
_cell.angle_gamma   90.00
#
_symmetry.space_group_name_H-M   'P 1'
#
loop_
_entity.id
_entity.type
_entity.pdbx_description
1 polymer ?
#
loop_
_entity_poly.entity_id
_entity_poly.type
_entity_poly.pdbx_seq_one_letter_code
_entity_poly.pdbx_strand_id
1 'polypeptide(L)'
;MGRSRSRSKSPSRRRHKSKHSHKHRSKSREKRSNSKYSEKPREKSSKSRKRSHSVSSSSGSDVSDDVHIVTHKKRSYRDRERKMDEVERLAEMERQSRRQREVEQKIVEEEAAKRIEDLVQKRVEEELEKRKEEIEAEVQRRVEEAKRAMERQMMEEMEWRQAKLREEEKRREEEERKKREELERIIEENNRKIEEAQKKLAEERLAMVEEQRLMEEERQKMRKEHEKRVKEEQKKILGKNNSRPKLSFSLKPVT
;
A
#
# COMPACT_ATOMS: atom_id res chain seq x y z
N MET A 1 -12.85 52.96 35.95
CA MET A 1 -14.03 53.20 35.07
C MET A 1 -13.83 52.35 33.82
N GLY A 2 -14.74 51.62 33.18
CA GLY A 2 -16.16 51.29 33.31
C GLY A 2 -16.44 50.36 32.09
N ARG A 3 -16.83 49.09 32.26
CA ARG A 3 -18.21 48.56 32.23
C ARG A 3 -19.07 48.96 31.01
N SER A 4 -19.12 48.06 30.02
CA SER A 4 -20.30 47.80 29.16
C SER A 4 -20.49 46.27 28.98
N ARG A 5 -21.72 45.81 28.66
CA ARG A 5 -22.29 44.68 29.43
C ARG A 5 -23.43 43.82 28.83
N SER A 6 -23.91 44.08 27.61
CA SER A 6 -25.03 43.36 26.96
C SER A 6 -24.56 41.99 26.44
N ARG A 7 -25.14 40.79 26.71
CA ARG A 7 -26.54 40.34 26.94
C ARG A 7 -27.48 40.77 25.80
N SER A 8 -28.13 39.89 25.02
CA SER A 8 -28.68 38.57 25.35
C SER A 8 -29.27 37.85 24.12
N LYS A 9 -29.37 36.51 24.12
CA LYS A 9 -30.60 35.71 23.89
C LYS A 9 -30.28 34.21 23.86
N SER A 10 -31.03 33.41 24.61
CA SER A 10 -31.10 31.94 24.45
C SER A 10 -32.54 31.56 24.13
N PRO A 11 -32.77 30.54 23.28
CA PRO A 11 -33.95 29.70 23.39
C PRO A 11 -33.58 28.24 23.65
N SER A 12 -34.21 27.67 24.68
CA SER A 12 -34.00 26.29 25.14
C SER A 12 -34.60 25.22 24.20
N ARG A 13 -34.13 23.98 24.38
CA ARG A 13 -34.71 22.68 23.96
C ARG A 13 -34.60 22.27 22.49
N ARG A 14 -33.82 21.21 22.26
CA ARG A 14 -34.34 19.92 21.75
C ARG A 14 -33.43 18.75 22.15
N ARG A 15 -34.02 17.72 22.78
CA ARG A 15 -33.35 16.43 23.06
C ARG A 15 -33.04 15.75 21.73
N HIS A 16 -31.80 15.36 21.48
CA HIS A 16 -31.49 14.34 20.48
C HIS A 16 -30.70 13.18 21.10
N LYS A 17 -31.24 11.98 20.90
CA LYS A 17 -30.80 10.71 21.47
C LYS A 17 -29.58 10.24 20.68
N SER A 18 -28.39 10.17 21.29
CA SER A 18 -27.20 9.63 20.66
C SER A 18 -27.30 8.11 20.51
N LYS A 19 -27.92 7.66 19.41
CA LYS A 19 -27.87 6.24 19.00
C LYS A 19 -26.40 5.88 18.73
N HIS A 20 -25.84 4.97 19.54
CA HIS A 20 -24.52 4.41 19.28
C HIS A 20 -24.53 3.65 17.95
N SER A 21 -23.77 4.14 16.98
CA SER A 21 -23.47 3.39 15.75
C SER A 21 -22.36 2.39 16.06
N HIS A 22 -22.72 1.11 16.21
CA HIS A 22 -21.75 0.03 16.27
C HIS A 22 -21.10 -0.15 14.88
N LYS A 23 -19.99 0.56 14.67
CA LYS A 23 -19.22 0.46 13.42
C LYS A 23 -18.31 -0.76 13.49
N HIS A 24 -18.66 -1.81 12.76
CA HIS A 24 -17.82 -3.01 12.63
C HIS A 24 -16.43 -2.63 12.14
N ARG A 25 -15.41 -2.88 12.96
CA ARG A 25 -14.00 -2.69 12.61
C ARG A 25 -13.35 -4.04 12.40
N SER A 26 -13.42 -4.55 11.17
CA SER A 26 -12.65 -5.71 10.74
C SER A 26 -11.17 -5.46 10.99
N LYS A 27 -10.60 -6.14 11.99
CA LYS A 27 -9.17 -6.06 12.32
C LYS A 27 -8.56 -7.43 12.08
N SER A 28 -7.83 -7.53 10.97
CA SER A 28 -7.05 -8.71 10.62
C SER A 28 -6.12 -9.11 11.77
N ARG A 29 -6.00 -10.42 12.00
CA ARG A 29 -5.16 -10.98 13.04
C ARG A 29 -4.53 -12.29 12.56
N GLU A 30 -3.59 -12.16 11.64
CA GLU A 30 -2.52 -13.15 11.57
C GLU A 30 -1.55 -12.90 12.73
N LYS A 31 -1.34 -13.90 13.59
CA LYS A 31 -0.01 -14.44 13.89
C LYS A 31 -0.14 -15.84 14.49
N ARG A 32 0.71 -16.72 13.97
CA ARG A 32 0.88 -18.14 14.30
C ARG A 32 1.30 -18.31 15.77
N SER A 33 0.72 -19.30 16.46
CA SER A 33 1.41 -20.03 17.54
C SER A 33 0.84 -21.44 17.70
N ASN A 34 1.65 -22.41 17.26
CA ASN A 34 1.50 -23.85 17.39
C ASN A 34 1.03 -24.30 18.79
N SER A 35 -0.04 -25.10 18.87
CA SER A 35 -0.42 -25.86 20.06
C SER A 35 -0.64 -27.31 19.70
N LYS A 36 0.32 -28.17 20.05
CA LYS A 36 0.20 -29.62 19.98
C LYS A 36 -0.88 -30.09 20.95
N TYR A 37 -2.06 -30.44 20.46
CA TYR A 37 -2.94 -31.38 21.15
C TYR A 37 -2.98 -32.68 20.33
N SER A 38 -2.51 -33.77 20.94
CA SER A 38 -2.43 -35.06 20.27
C SER A 38 -3.81 -35.69 20.18
N GLU A 39 -4.38 -35.72 18.98
CA GLU A 39 -5.30 -36.79 18.60
C GLU A 39 -4.63 -38.13 18.91
N LYS A 40 -5.35 -39.01 19.61
CA LYS A 40 -4.85 -40.33 20.01
C LYS A 40 -6.02 -41.31 19.99
N PRO A 41 -6.16 -42.14 18.94
CA PRO A 41 -7.22 -43.14 18.92
C PRO A 41 -6.92 -44.17 20.01
N ARG A 42 -7.87 -44.42 20.90
CA ARG A 42 -7.77 -45.48 21.91
C ARG A 42 -8.79 -46.56 21.61
N GLU A 43 -8.27 -47.71 21.19
CA GLU A 43 -9.04 -48.79 20.63
C GLU A 43 -9.99 -49.48 21.63
N LYS A 44 -11.02 -50.08 21.03
CA LYS A 44 -12.13 -50.76 21.65
C LYS A 44 -11.73 -52.22 21.93
N SER A 45 -11.06 -52.48 23.06
CA SER A 45 -10.56 -53.83 23.39
C SER A 45 -11.58 -54.70 24.13
N SER A 46 -11.63 -55.98 23.74
CA SER A 46 -12.69 -56.93 24.05
C SER A 46 -12.51 -57.68 25.37
N LYS A 47 -13.53 -57.59 26.23
CA LYS A 47 -14.19 -58.72 26.91
C LYS A 47 -13.35 -60.01 27.13
N SER A 48 -12.48 -60.03 28.14
CA SER A 48 -11.85 -61.27 28.63
C SER A 48 -12.67 -61.89 29.78
N ARG A 49 -13.32 -63.03 29.50
CA ARG A 49 -13.94 -63.87 30.53
C ARG A 49 -12.85 -64.66 31.25
N LYS A 50 -12.73 -64.50 32.58
CA LYS A 50 -11.95 -65.44 33.41
C LYS A 50 -12.66 -66.79 33.41
N ARG A 51 -11.98 -67.85 32.95
CA ARG A 51 -12.45 -69.23 33.02
C ARG A 51 -11.29 -70.11 33.48
N SER A 52 -11.25 -70.41 34.77
CA SER A 52 -10.29 -71.32 35.39
C SER A 52 -10.67 -72.77 35.08
N HIS A 53 -9.79 -73.50 34.42
CA HIS A 53 -9.86 -74.95 34.28
C HIS A 53 -8.52 -75.56 34.66
N SER A 54 -8.47 -76.18 35.83
CA SER A 54 -7.35 -76.98 36.32
C SER A 54 -7.37 -78.35 35.63
N VAL A 55 -6.30 -78.68 34.91
CA VAL A 55 -6.05 -80.00 34.34
C VAL A 55 -4.71 -80.54 34.84
N SER A 56 -4.73 -81.15 36.01
CA SER A 56 -3.63 -81.95 36.55
C SER A 56 -3.82 -83.40 36.11
N SER A 57 -3.22 -83.76 34.96
CA SER A 57 -3.19 -85.14 34.46
C SER A 57 -2.10 -85.95 35.16
N SER A 58 -2.50 -87.07 35.74
CA SER A 58 -1.65 -88.07 36.37
C SER A 58 -0.71 -88.78 35.38
N SER A 59 0.58 -88.88 35.72
CA SER A 59 1.40 -90.07 35.44
C SER A 59 2.67 -90.04 36.30
N GLY A 60 2.73 -90.91 37.30
CA GLY A 60 3.87 -91.06 38.20
C GLY A 60 4.07 -92.54 38.48
N SER A 61 4.82 -93.21 37.62
CA SER A 61 5.15 -94.62 37.74
C SER A 61 6.37 -94.80 38.64
N ASP A 62 6.20 -95.44 39.79
CA ASP A 62 7.30 -96.03 40.53
C ASP A 62 6.88 -97.41 41.05
N VAL A 63 7.54 -98.44 40.54
CA VAL A 63 7.45 -99.83 41.00
C VAL A 63 8.87 -100.36 41.05
N SER A 64 9.41 -100.51 42.27
CA SER A 64 10.72 -101.12 42.49
C SER A 64 10.60 -102.63 42.71
N ASP A 65 11.61 -103.33 42.17
CA ASP A 65 11.94 -104.76 42.25
C ASP A 65 11.30 -105.62 43.35
N ASP A 66 10.87 -106.83 42.94
CA ASP A 66 11.55 -108.05 43.44
C ASP A 66 11.60 -109.17 42.38
N VAL A 67 12.81 -109.40 41.84
CA VAL A 67 13.49 -110.70 41.72
C VAL A 67 12.70 -111.92 41.14
N HIS A 68 12.95 -112.26 39.85
CA HIS A 68 13.62 -113.53 39.42
C HIS A 68 13.50 -113.87 37.90
N ILE A 69 14.50 -114.63 37.41
CA ILE A 69 14.52 -115.51 36.21
C ILE A 69 14.71 -114.88 34.79
N VAL A 70 15.37 -115.68 33.92
CA VAL A 70 15.79 -115.48 32.51
C VAL A 70 16.98 -114.54 32.22
N THR A 71 18.18 -115.10 32.39
CA THR A 71 19.40 -114.67 31.70
C THR A 71 19.31 -114.86 30.17
N HIS A 72 20.25 -114.26 29.43
CA HIS A 72 20.50 -114.38 27.97
C HIS A 72 19.60 -113.63 26.96
N LYS A 73 18.34 -113.25 27.25
CA LYS A 73 17.55 -112.46 26.26
C LYS A 73 17.75 -110.95 26.35
N LYS A 74 17.95 -110.37 27.55
CA LYS A 74 18.11 -108.91 27.78
C LYS A 74 19.30 -108.26 27.04
N ARG A 75 20.37 -109.00 26.69
CA ARG A 75 21.54 -108.43 25.99
C ARG A 75 21.23 -108.09 24.52
N SER A 76 20.48 -108.96 23.83
CA SER A 76 20.01 -108.72 22.46
C SER A 76 18.99 -107.58 22.38
N TYR A 77 18.12 -107.43 23.39
CA TYR A 77 17.23 -106.27 23.47
C TYR A 77 18.02 -104.99 23.70
N ARG A 78 18.94 -104.92 24.68
CA ARG A 78 19.77 -103.71 24.89
C ARG A 78 20.64 -103.33 23.69
N ASP A 79 21.20 -104.28 22.95
CA ASP A 79 21.98 -103.95 21.75
C ASP A 79 21.09 -103.63 20.54
N ARG A 80 19.83 -104.08 20.50
CA ARG A 80 18.84 -103.62 19.51
C ARG A 80 18.28 -102.25 19.87
N GLU A 81 18.04 -101.99 21.14
CA GLU A 81 17.64 -100.70 21.73
C GLU A 81 18.71 -99.65 21.48
N ARG A 82 19.98 -99.90 21.82
CA ARG A 82 21.11 -99.02 21.46
C ARG A 82 21.26 -98.78 19.96
N LYS A 83 20.98 -99.77 19.12
CA LYS A 83 20.97 -99.60 17.66
C LYS A 83 19.78 -98.79 17.17
N MET A 84 18.62 -98.90 17.83
CA MET A 84 17.47 -98.03 17.58
C MET A 84 17.75 -96.61 18.08
N ASP A 85 18.40 -96.43 19.24
CA ASP A 85 18.86 -95.14 19.76
C ASP A 85 19.89 -94.49 18.81
N GLU A 86 20.80 -95.28 18.23
CA GLU A 86 21.81 -94.79 17.28
C GLU A 86 21.18 -94.45 15.92
N VAL A 87 20.21 -95.24 15.44
CA VAL A 87 19.38 -94.91 14.27
C VAL A 87 18.47 -93.69 14.53
N GLU A 88 17.90 -93.56 15.72
CA GLU A 88 17.05 -92.43 16.12
C GLU A 88 17.89 -91.15 16.30
N ARG A 89 19.10 -91.26 16.85
CA ARG A 89 20.09 -90.17 16.91
C ARG A 89 20.59 -89.75 15.53
N LEU A 90 20.79 -90.70 14.60
CA LEU A 90 21.11 -90.39 13.20
C LEU A 90 19.91 -89.71 12.50
N ALA A 91 18.69 -90.18 12.72
CA ALA A 91 17.47 -89.55 12.23
C ALA A 91 17.19 -88.18 12.89
N GLU A 92 17.61 -87.97 14.13
CA GLU A 92 17.55 -86.67 14.81
C GLU A 92 18.57 -85.71 14.22
N MET A 93 19.80 -86.14 13.95
CA MET A 93 20.78 -85.33 13.21
C MET A 93 20.31 -85.03 11.78
N GLU A 94 19.65 -85.97 11.10
CA GLU A 94 19.03 -85.73 9.79
C GLU A 94 17.91 -84.67 9.88
N ARG A 95 17.04 -84.76 10.89
CA ARG A 95 16.00 -83.74 11.17
C ARG A 95 16.62 -82.38 11.53
N GLN A 96 17.73 -82.33 12.27
CA GLN A 96 18.44 -81.09 12.56
C GLN A 96 19.09 -80.50 11.30
N SER A 97 19.75 -81.31 10.46
CA SER A 97 20.33 -80.86 9.18
C SER A 97 19.25 -80.36 8.22
N ARG A 98 18.08 -81.01 8.20
CA ARG A 98 16.91 -80.51 7.46
C ARG A 98 16.44 -79.16 7.97
N ARG A 99 16.33 -78.96 9.30
CA ARG A 99 15.98 -77.65 9.89
C ARG A 99 17.03 -76.57 9.59
N GLN A 100 18.32 -76.91 9.59
CA GLN A 100 19.39 -75.98 9.20
C GLN A 100 19.23 -75.54 7.75
N ARG A 101 19.05 -76.48 6.81
CA ARG A 101 18.79 -76.18 5.39
C ARG A 101 17.52 -75.34 5.20
N GLU A 102 16.44 -75.64 5.94
CA GLU A 102 15.19 -74.86 5.91
C GLU A 102 15.37 -73.44 6.48
N VAL A 103 16.31 -73.21 7.41
CA VAL A 103 16.66 -71.88 7.93
C VAL A 103 17.58 -71.14 6.95
N GLU A 104 18.59 -71.80 6.40
CA GLU A 104 19.48 -71.24 5.36
C GLU A 104 18.69 -70.83 4.11
N GLN A 105 17.75 -71.67 3.65
CA GLN A 105 16.84 -71.36 2.55
C GLN A 105 16.00 -70.12 2.85
N LYS A 106 15.42 -70.01 4.06
CA LYS A 106 14.67 -68.81 4.46
C LYS A 106 15.53 -67.55 4.51
N ILE A 107 16.77 -67.65 4.96
CA ILE A 107 17.71 -66.51 4.96
C ILE A 107 18.00 -66.06 3.52
N VAL A 108 18.20 -67.00 2.58
CA VAL A 108 18.41 -66.70 1.16
C VAL A 108 17.15 -66.13 0.50
N GLU A 109 15.96 -66.66 0.83
CA GLU A 109 14.66 -66.14 0.37
C GLU A 109 14.39 -64.73 0.91
N GLU A 110 14.69 -64.48 2.19
CA GLU A 110 14.60 -63.14 2.78
C GLU A 110 15.61 -62.16 2.16
N GLU A 111 16.83 -62.59 1.88
CA GLU A 111 17.83 -61.74 1.22
C GLU A 111 17.42 -61.42 -0.22
N ALA A 112 16.88 -62.40 -0.96
CA ALA A 112 16.31 -62.19 -2.29
C ALA A 112 15.11 -61.25 -2.24
N ALA A 113 14.20 -61.42 -1.28
CA ALA A 113 13.06 -60.53 -1.07
C ALA A 113 13.49 -59.09 -0.78
N LYS A 114 14.47 -58.88 0.13
CA LYS A 114 15.04 -57.56 0.46
C LYS A 114 15.67 -56.88 -0.77
N ARG A 115 16.43 -57.63 -1.60
CA ARG A 115 17.00 -57.10 -2.85
C ARG A 115 15.93 -56.70 -3.87
N ILE A 116 14.81 -57.43 -3.94
CA ILE A 116 13.67 -57.08 -4.79
C ILE A 116 12.95 -55.85 -4.24
N GLU A 117 12.75 -55.78 -2.92
CA GLU A 117 12.16 -54.63 -2.23
C GLU A 117 12.99 -53.35 -2.46
N ASP A 118 14.31 -53.40 -2.29
CA ASP A 118 15.23 -52.28 -2.57
C ASP A 118 15.13 -51.78 -4.03
N LEU A 119 15.03 -52.70 -5.00
CA LEU A 119 14.94 -52.34 -6.43
C LEU A 119 13.57 -51.74 -6.78
N VAL A 120 12.49 -52.26 -6.18
CA VAL A 120 11.14 -51.71 -6.34
C VAL A 120 11.06 -50.34 -5.65
N GLN A 121 11.59 -50.21 -4.44
CA GLN A 121 11.61 -48.95 -3.69
C GLN A 121 12.37 -47.87 -4.47
N LYS A 122 13.60 -48.13 -4.93
CA LYS A 122 14.37 -47.16 -5.72
C LYS A 122 13.64 -46.72 -6.99
N ARG A 123 13.03 -47.67 -7.72
CA ARG A 123 12.27 -47.35 -8.93
C ARG A 123 11.01 -46.51 -8.63
N VAL A 124 10.31 -46.82 -7.55
CA VAL A 124 9.13 -46.04 -7.10
C VAL A 124 9.56 -44.66 -6.59
N GLU A 125 10.70 -44.56 -5.90
CA GLU A 125 11.27 -43.29 -5.44
C GLU A 125 11.64 -42.40 -6.64
N GLU A 126 12.36 -42.92 -7.65
CA GLU A 126 12.68 -42.18 -8.88
C GLU A 126 11.43 -41.74 -9.67
N GLU A 127 10.39 -42.58 -9.76
CA GLU A 127 9.13 -42.22 -10.43
C GLU A 127 8.33 -41.18 -9.63
N LEU A 128 8.39 -41.22 -8.30
CA LEU A 128 7.80 -40.21 -7.43
C LEU A 128 8.61 -38.91 -7.40
N GLU A 129 9.93 -38.97 -7.50
CA GLU A 129 10.83 -37.82 -7.53
C GLU A 129 10.60 -36.99 -8.78
N LYS A 130 10.62 -37.61 -9.98
CA LYS A 130 10.30 -36.94 -11.25
C LYS A 130 8.92 -36.26 -11.21
N ARG A 131 7.90 -36.95 -10.70
CA ARG A 131 6.55 -36.36 -10.54
C ARG A 131 6.51 -35.25 -9.50
N LYS A 132 7.28 -35.33 -8.41
CA LYS A 132 7.40 -34.25 -7.42
C LYS A 132 8.09 -33.03 -8.00
N GLU A 133 9.18 -33.20 -8.75
CA GLU A 133 9.90 -32.11 -9.43
C GLU A 133 9.00 -31.40 -10.45
N GLU A 134 8.25 -32.16 -11.26
CA GLU A 134 7.26 -31.62 -12.21
C GLU A 134 6.17 -30.81 -11.49
N ILE A 135 5.59 -31.37 -10.43
CA ILE A 135 4.54 -30.70 -9.62
C ILE A 135 5.09 -29.48 -8.89
N GLU A 136 6.29 -29.57 -8.33
CA GLU A 136 6.93 -28.47 -7.60
C GLU A 136 7.29 -27.33 -8.56
N ALA A 137 7.85 -27.63 -9.73
CA ALA A 137 8.12 -26.63 -10.76
C ALA A 137 6.83 -25.94 -11.23
N GLU A 138 5.73 -26.66 -11.42
CA GLU A 138 4.45 -26.04 -11.78
C GLU A 138 3.89 -25.17 -10.64
N VAL A 139 3.94 -25.64 -9.39
CA VAL A 139 3.51 -24.88 -8.21
C VAL A 139 4.36 -23.61 -8.05
N GLN A 140 5.68 -23.70 -8.18
CA GLN A 140 6.59 -22.56 -8.16
C GLN A 140 6.22 -21.56 -9.27
N ARG A 141 6.02 -22.02 -10.51
CA ARG A 141 5.62 -21.16 -11.63
C ARG A 141 4.30 -20.43 -11.38
N ARG A 142 3.28 -21.12 -10.85
CA ARG A 142 1.98 -20.53 -10.49
C ARG A 142 2.10 -19.52 -9.34
N VAL A 143 2.97 -19.78 -8.35
CA VAL A 143 3.25 -18.85 -7.24
C VAL A 143 4.00 -17.60 -7.75
N GLU A 144 4.95 -17.76 -8.67
CA GLU A 144 5.66 -16.64 -9.31
C GLU A 144 4.72 -15.81 -10.20
N GLU A 145 3.86 -16.44 -11.00
CA GLU A 145 2.84 -15.76 -11.80
C GLU A 145 1.89 -14.94 -10.91
N ALA A 146 1.42 -15.52 -9.80
CA ALA A 146 0.57 -14.84 -8.82
C ALA A 146 1.30 -13.68 -8.11
N LYS A 147 2.55 -13.89 -7.68
CA LYS A 147 3.41 -12.85 -7.08
C LYS A 147 3.64 -11.70 -8.06
N ARG A 148 3.94 -11.99 -9.32
CA ARG A 148 4.14 -11.00 -10.38
C ARG A 148 2.86 -10.28 -10.79
N ALA A 149 1.71 -10.93 -10.71
CA ALA A 149 0.41 -10.27 -10.88
C ALA A 149 0.15 -9.27 -9.73
N MET A 150 0.38 -9.70 -8.48
CA MET A 150 0.24 -8.84 -7.29
C MET A 150 1.23 -7.66 -7.30
N GLU A 151 2.49 -7.90 -7.68
CA GLU A 151 3.52 -6.86 -7.79
C GLU A 151 3.16 -5.83 -8.87
N ARG A 152 2.66 -6.26 -10.04
CA ARG A 152 2.17 -5.34 -11.08
C ARG A 152 1.01 -4.49 -10.58
N GLN A 153 -0.01 -5.09 -9.98
CA GLN A 153 -1.15 -4.35 -9.41
C GLN A 153 -0.71 -3.35 -8.33
N MET A 154 0.24 -3.72 -7.48
CA MET A 154 0.78 -2.82 -6.46
C MET A 154 1.59 -1.67 -7.07
N MET A 155 2.39 -1.93 -8.11
CA MET A 155 3.12 -0.89 -8.83
C MET A 155 2.17 0.06 -9.56
N GLU A 156 1.19 -0.45 -10.30
CA GLU A 156 0.15 0.33 -10.98
C GLU A 156 -0.64 1.21 -9.98
N GLU A 157 -1.02 0.67 -8.81
CA GLU A 157 -1.70 1.46 -7.78
C GLU A 157 -0.80 2.56 -7.21
N MET A 158 0.49 2.28 -6.99
CA MET A 158 1.45 3.28 -6.50
C MET A 158 1.73 4.36 -7.55
N GLU A 159 1.88 4.00 -8.82
CA GLU A 159 2.04 4.95 -9.93
C GLU A 159 0.78 5.81 -10.11
N TRP A 160 -0.42 5.23 -10.03
CA TRP A 160 -1.68 5.96 -10.07
C TRP A 160 -1.81 6.96 -8.91
N ARG A 161 -1.46 6.55 -7.68
CA ARG A 161 -1.44 7.45 -6.50
C ARG A 161 -0.44 8.59 -6.69
N GLN A 162 0.77 8.31 -7.20
CA GLN A 162 1.77 9.35 -7.47
C GLN A 162 1.35 10.29 -8.60
N ALA A 163 0.77 9.77 -9.68
CA ALA A 163 0.26 10.56 -10.79
C ALA A 163 -0.85 11.51 -10.32
N LYS A 164 -1.80 11.00 -9.52
CA LYS A 164 -2.86 11.80 -8.92
C LYS A 164 -2.33 12.89 -7.98
N LEU A 165 -1.32 12.60 -7.16
CA LEU A 165 -0.69 13.63 -6.30
C LEU A 165 -0.02 14.72 -7.14
N ARG A 166 0.72 14.34 -8.20
CA ARG A 166 1.33 15.29 -9.15
C ARG A 166 0.29 16.11 -9.93
N GLU A 167 -0.86 15.54 -10.24
CA GLU A 167 -1.98 16.24 -10.88
C GLU A 167 -2.64 17.24 -9.90
N GLU A 168 -2.89 16.83 -8.66
CA GLU A 168 -3.42 17.73 -7.61
C GLU A 168 -2.45 18.88 -7.28
N GLU A 169 -1.14 18.62 -7.28
CA GLU A 169 -0.09 19.63 -7.13
C GLU A 169 -0.08 20.62 -8.30
N LYS A 170 -0.02 20.13 -9.54
CA LYS A 170 -0.11 20.97 -10.74
C LYS A 170 -1.38 21.81 -10.79
N ARG A 171 -2.53 21.25 -10.40
CA ARG A 171 -3.80 22.00 -10.36
C ARG A 171 -3.73 23.14 -9.34
N ARG A 172 -3.12 22.91 -8.16
CA ARG A 172 -2.88 23.97 -7.17
C ARG A 172 -1.92 25.04 -7.69
N GLU A 173 -0.84 24.63 -8.35
CA GLU A 173 0.12 25.55 -8.97
C GLU A 173 -0.55 26.42 -10.04
N GLU A 174 -1.37 25.83 -10.92
CA GLU A 174 -2.15 26.58 -11.92
C GLU A 174 -3.19 27.51 -11.28
N GLU A 175 -3.89 27.07 -10.21
CA GLU A 175 -4.82 27.92 -9.46
C GLU A 175 -4.09 29.09 -8.78
N GLU A 176 -2.89 28.88 -8.25
CA GLU A 176 -2.05 29.96 -7.70
C GLU A 176 -1.52 30.88 -8.80
N ARG A 177 -1.07 30.34 -9.94
CA ARG A 177 -0.56 31.13 -11.05
C ARG A 177 -1.65 32.03 -11.63
N LYS A 178 -2.86 31.51 -11.85
CA LYS A 178 -4.04 32.30 -12.26
C LYS A 178 -4.36 33.41 -11.27
N LYS A 179 -4.32 33.14 -9.96
CA LYS A 179 -4.51 34.19 -8.93
C LYS A 179 -3.41 35.26 -8.96
N ARG A 180 -2.16 34.89 -9.25
CA ARG A 180 -1.05 35.85 -9.41
C ARG A 180 -1.23 36.69 -10.68
N GLU A 181 -1.55 36.07 -11.82
CA GLU A 181 -1.87 36.73 -13.10
C GLU A 181 -3.06 37.69 -12.94
N GLU A 182 -4.12 37.30 -12.22
CA GLU A 182 -5.28 38.15 -11.91
C GLU A 182 -4.90 39.35 -11.02
N LEU A 183 -4.10 39.14 -9.97
CA LEU A 183 -3.62 40.21 -9.09
C LEU A 183 -2.68 41.18 -9.82
N GLU A 184 -1.77 40.67 -10.64
CA GLU A 184 -0.86 41.46 -11.48
C GLU A 184 -1.64 42.32 -12.46
N ARG A 185 -2.65 41.75 -13.14
CA ARG A 185 -3.57 42.50 -13.99
C ARG A 185 -4.33 43.60 -13.24
N ILE A 186 -4.82 43.32 -12.02
CA ILE A 186 -5.49 44.34 -11.19
C ILE A 186 -4.53 45.47 -10.82
N ILE A 187 -3.27 45.16 -10.52
CA ILE A 187 -2.22 46.14 -10.23
C ILE A 187 -1.89 46.97 -11.47
N GLU A 188 -1.73 46.35 -12.65
CA GLU A 188 -1.55 47.07 -13.91
C GLU A 188 -2.71 48.01 -14.22
N GLU A 189 -3.95 47.53 -14.13
CA GLU A 189 -5.15 48.36 -14.36
C GLU A 189 -5.29 49.48 -13.32
N ASN A 190 -4.74 49.33 -12.12
CA ASN A 190 -4.68 50.39 -11.11
C ASN A 190 -3.58 51.41 -11.44
N ASN A 191 -2.37 50.95 -11.76
CA ASN A 191 -1.24 51.80 -12.15
C ASN A 191 -1.58 52.65 -13.38
N ARG A 192 -2.21 52.07 -14.42
CA ARG A 192 -2.69 52.82 -15.60
C ARG A 192 -3.68 53.93 -15.21
N LYS A 193 -4.61 53.67 -14.27
CA LYS A 193 -5.55 54.69 -13.78
C LYS A 193 -4.83 55.80 -13.00
N ILE A 194 -3.79 55.47 -12.23
CA ILE A 194 -2.95 56.45 -11.53
C ILE A 194 -2.17 57.30 -12.55
N GLU A 195 -1.54 56.68 -13.54
CA GLU A 195 -0.81 57.36 -14.62
C GLU A 195 -1.72 58.27 -15.44
N GLU A 196 -2.90 57.80 -15.84
CA GLU A 196 -3.91 58.61 -16.55
C GLU A 196 -4.39 59.80 -15.70
N ALA A 197 -4.62 59.61 -14.39
CA ALA A 197 -4.99 60.68 -13.48
C ALA A 197 -3.86 61.70 -13.31
N GLN A 198 -2.62 61.25 -13.13
CA GLN A 198 -1.44 62.12 -13.06
C GLN A 198 -1.23 62.89 -14.37
N LYS A 199 -1.41 62.23 -15.52
CA LYS A 199 -1.31 62.85 -16.85
C LYS A 199 -2.37 63.93 -17.04
N LYS A 200 -3.63 63.67 -16.67
CA LYS A 200 -4.70 64.68 -16.71
C LYS A 200 -4.41 65.87 -15.81
N LEU A 201 -3.93 65.65 -14.58
CA LEU A 201 -3.53 66.73 -13.67
C LEU A 201 -2.33 67.53 -14.20
N ALA A 202 -1.39 66.89 -14.91
CA ALA A 202 -0.28 67.57 -15.56
C ALA A 202 -0.74 68.40 -16.79
N GLU A 203 -1.66 67.85 -17.59
CA GLU A 203 -2.29 68.49 -18.74
C GLU A 203 -3.12 69.71 -18.33
N GLU A 204 -3.94 69.60 -17.28
CA GLU A 204 -4.72 70.72 -16.71
C GLU A 204 -3.81 71.83 -16.16
N ARG A 205 -2.72 71.47 -15.47
CA ARG A 205 -1.70 72.43 -15.01
C ARG A 205 -1.01 73.13 -16.18
N LEU A 206 -0.71 72.41 -17.26
CA LEU A 206 -0.09 73.00 -18.45
C LEU A 206 -1.06 73.95 -19.15
N ALA A 207 -2.32 73.55 -19.33
CA ALA A 207 -3.37 74.37 -19.93
C ALA A 207 -3.60 75.67 -19.14
N MET A 208 -3.60 75.61 -17.80
CA MET A 208 -3.70 76.81 -16.95
C MET A 208 -2.53 77.78 -17.17
N VAL A 209 -1.30 77.27 -17.35
CA VAL A 209 -0.13 78.10 -17.64
C VAL A 209 -0.19 78.69 -19.05
N GLU A 210 -0.69 77.94 -20.04
CA GLU A 210 -0.90 78.45 -21.40
C GLU A 210 -2.00 79.52 -21.46
N GLU A 211 -3.10 79.35 -20.72
CA GLU A 211 -4.17 80.34 -20.56
C GLU A 211 -3.64 81.62 -19.89
N GLN A 212 -2.87 81.50 -18.81
CA GLN A 212 -2.21 82.65 -18.18
C GLN A 212 -1.29 83.38 -19.16
N ARG A 213 -0.51 82.64 -19.97
CA ARG A 213 0.36 83.23 -20.99
C ARG A 213 -0.44 83.97 -22.07
N LEU A 214 -1.58 83.42 -22.52
CA LEU A 214 -2.48 84.08 -23.49
C LEU A 214 -3.09 85.36 -22.90
N MET A 215 -3.62 85.29 -21.68
CA MET A 215 -4.17 86.45 -20.96
C MET A 215 -3.13 87.55 -20.75
N GLU A 216 -1.87 87.19 -20.47
CA GLU A 216 -0.78 88.16 -20.39
C GLU A 216 -0.42 88.76 -21.76
N GLU A 217 -0.42 87.97 -22.83
CA GLU A 217 -0.19 88.45 -24.19
C GLU A 217 -1.29 89.42 -24.63
N GLU A 218 -2.56 89.11 -24.37
CA GLU A 218 -3.70 90.01 -24.61
C GLU A 218 -3.59 91.28 -23.77
N ARG A 219 -3.25 91.17 -22.47
CA ARG A 219 -3.03 92.34 -21.61
C ARG A 219 -1.88 93.22 -22.13
N GLN A 220 -0.82 92.62 -22.69
CA GLN A 220 0.25 93.36 -23.35
C GLN A 220 -0.20 94.01 -24.67
N LYS A 221 -1.00 93.33 -25.50
CA LYS A 221 -1.59 93.92 -26.72
C LYS A 221 -2.48 95.11 -26.38
N MET A 222 -3.39 94.97 -25.43
CA MET A 222 -4.27 96.03 -24.94
C MET A 222 -3.49 97.22 -24.36
N ARG A 223 -2.40 96.97 -23.61
CA ARG A 223 -1.50 98.05 -23.15
C ARG A 223 -0.83 98.78 -24.31
N LYS A 224 -0.28 98.04 -25.29
CA LYS A 224 0.35 98.62 -26.50
C LYS A 224 -0.67 99.41 -27.35
N GLU A 225 -1.91 98.95 -27.45
CA GLU A 225 -2.99 99.69 -28.10
C GLU A 225 -3.39 100.95 -27.34
N HIS A 226 -3.58 100.87 -26.03
CA HIS A 226 -3.91 102.05 -25.23
C HIS A 226 -2.79 103.10 -25.29
N GLU A 227 -1.53 102.68 -25.22
CA GLU A 227 -0.37 103.57 -25.40
C GLU A 227 -0.33 104.21 -26.80
N LYS A 228 -0.67 103.46 -27.86
CA LYS A 228 -0.85 104.03 -29.22
C LYS A 228 -1.97 105.07 -29.26
N ARG A 229 -3.15 104.76 -28.71
CA ARG A 229 -4.29 105.69 -28.65
C ARG A 229 -3.95 106.97 -27.88
N VAL A 230 -3.30 106.86 -26.71
CA VAL A 230 -2.83 108.02 -25.94
C VAL A 230 -1.80 108.83 -26.73
N LYS A 231 -0.87 108.19 -27.45
CA LYS A 231 0.09 108.89 -28.33
C LYS A 231 -0.60 109.58 -29.52
N GLU A 232 -1.67 109.01 -30.06
CA GLU A 232 -2.47 109.59 -31.14
C GLU A 232 -3.33 110.76 -30.64
N GLU A 233 -3.94 110.64 -29.46
CA GLU A 233 -4.66 111.72 -28.77
C GLU A 233 -3.72 112.87 -28.40
N GLN A 234 -2.53 112.58 -27.85
CA GLN A 234 -1.50 113.59 -27.60
C GLN A 234 -1.06 114.29 -28.90
N LYS A 235 -0.84 113.56 -30.00
CA LYS A 235 -0.57 114.18 -31.32
C LYS A 235 -1.74 115.07 -31.77
N LYS A 236 -2.98 114.61 -31.58
CA LYS A 236 -4.20 115.34 -31.94
C LYS A 236 -4.33 116.66 -31.18
N ILE A 237 -4.11 116.64 -29.86
CA ILE A 237 -4.14 117.80 -28.96
C ILE A 237 -2.96 118.76 -29.24
N LEU A 238 -1.75 118.23 -29.41
CA LEU A 238 -0.53 119.00 -29.67
C LEU A 238 -0.44 119.56 -31.11
N GLY A 239 -1.44 119.30 -31.96
CA GLY A 239 -1.53 119.84 -33.32
C GLY A 239 -0.51 119.29 -34.32
N LYS A 240 0.27 118.26 -33.96
CA LYS A 240 1.29 117.68 -34.85
C LYS A 240 0.59 116.89 -35.97
N ASN A 241 1.11 117.00 -37.19
CA ASN A 241 0.58 116.38 -38.42
C ASN A 241 -0.81 116.90 -38.86
N ASN A 242 -1.04 118.22 -38.83
CA ASN A 242 -2.26 118.86 -39.34
C ASN A 242 -3.59 118.36 -38.70
N SER A 243 -3.53 117.78 -37.50
CA SER A 243 -4.67 117.18 -36.80
C SER A 243 -5.77 118.16 -36.39
N ARG A 244 -5.43 119.45 -36.29
CA ARG A 244 -6.36 120.52 -35.91
C ARG A 244 -7.08 121.02 -37.18
N PRO A 245 -8.41 120.84 -37.30
CA PRO A 245 -9.13 121.30 -38.49
C PRO A 245 -8.97 122.81 -38.64
N LYS A 246 -8.67 123.25 -39.87
CA LYS A 246 -8.54 124.68 -40.19
C LYS A 246 -9.93 125.33 -40.13
N LEU A 247 -10.20 126.02 -39.03
CA LEU A 247 -11.39 126.85 -38.88
C LEU A 247 -11.29 128.06 -39.82
N SER A 248 -11.96 127.99 -40.97
CA SER A 248 -12.16 129.11 -41.87
C SER A 248 -13.26 130.02 -41.32
N PHE A 249 -12.91 131.00 -40.50
CA PHE A 249 -13.84 132.04 -40.07
C PHE A 249 -14.05 133.04 -41.21
N SER A 250 -15.25 133.07 -41.79
CA SER A 250 -15.68 134.19 -42.62
C SER A 250 -16.08 135.35 -41.71
N LEU A 251 -15.28 136.42 -41.73
CA LEU A 251 -15.70 137.70 -41.19
C LEU A 251 -16.83 138.22 -42.08
N LYS A 252 -18.06 138.23 -41.56
CA LYS A 252 -19.18 138.91 -42.22
C LYS A 252 -18.85 140.41 -42.25
N PRO A 253 -18.79 141.07 -43.42
CA PRO A 253 -18.63 142.51 -43.46
C PRO A 253 -19.83 143.18 -42.80
N VAL A 254 -19.58 144.18 -41.97
CA VAL A 254 -20.63 144.99 -41.31
C VAL A 254 -20.83 146.26 -42.12
N THR A 255 -21.67 146.17 -43.16
CA THR A 255 -22.44 147.23 -43.83
C THR A 255 -23.45 146.57 -44.75
#